data_AF-F8C1G2-F1
#
_entry.id   AF-F8C1G2-F1
#
_cell.length_a   1.000
_cell.length_b   1.000
_cell.length_c   1.000
_cell.angle_alpha   90.00
_cell.angle_beta   90.00
_cell.angle_gamma   90.00
#
_symmetry.space_group_name_H-M   'P 1'
#
loop_
_entity.id
_entity.type
_entity.pdbx_description
1 polymer ?
#
loop_
_entity_poly.entity_id
_entity_poly.type
_entity_poly.pdbx_seq_one_letter_code
_entity_poly.pdbx_strand_id
1 'polypeptide(L)'
;MSRERQAMQSDRAPASQTYARVVPGAGVGIMLFAMTLSSIVLLAIKASGAEAPKARIVGLGATSCQQFNDDIKSNPALRRDYLAWAQGFMSGIILSRPPGVDQGLDLAPKTFDLISQLHFLEDHCARNTAPDFSDAVEALYKRLRLEGKT
;
A
#
# COMPACT_ATOMS: atom_id res chain seq x y z
N MET A 1 5.98 -29.94 -53.53
CA MET A 1 4.82 -30.64 -54.13
C MET A 1 5.05 -32.14 -53.95
N SER A 2 4.00 -32.86 -53.51
CA SER A 2 3.91 -34.31 -53.19
C SER A 2 4.44 -34.72 -51.80
N ARG A 3 3.57 -34.84 -50.77
CA ARG A 3 2.53 -35.86 -50.45
C ARG A 3 3.08 -37.19 -49.90
N GLU A 4 2.81 -37.35 -48.60
CA GLU A 4 2.56 -38.55 -47.79
C GLU A 4 2.36 -39.89 -48.50
N ARG A 5 2.89 -40.96 -47.89
CA ARG A 5 2.12 -42.20 -47.64
C ARG A 5 2.51 -42.84 -46.31
N GLN A 6 1.46 -43.26 -45.60
CA GLN A 6 1.37 -43.94 -44.31
C GLN A 6 1.71 -45.44 -44.42
N ALA A 7 2.02 -46.08 -43.28
CA ALA A 7 1.13 -47.05 -42.60
C ALA A 7 1.88 -48.20 -41.89
N MET A 8 1.47 -48.45 -40.63
CA MET A 8 1.18 -49.76 -39.98
C MET A 8 2.27 -50.86 -39.95
N GLN A 9 2.47 -51.72 -38.93
CA GLN A 9 1.81 -52.04 -37.66
C GLN A 9 2.54 -53.27 -37.04
N SER A 10 2.39 -53.49 -35.73
CA SER A 10 2.76 -54.72 -34.97
C SER A 10 4.27 -54.96 -34.78
N ASP A 11 4.79 -55.37 -33.62
CA ASP A 11 4.32 -56.46 -32.78
C ASP A 11 4.88 -56.39 -31.32
N ARG A 12 4.17 -57.10 -30.44
CA ARG A 12 4.42 -57.54 -29.04
C ARG A 12 5.64 -57.09 -28.23
N ALA A 13 5.33 -56.65 -27.01
CA ALA A 13 6.18 -56.73 -25.82
C ALA A 13 6.43 -58.18 -25.36
N PRO A 14 7.48 -58.38 -24.53
CA PRO A 14 7.33 -59.24 -23.37
C PRO A 14 7.65 -58.49 -22.08
N ALA A 15 6.79 -58.70 -21.08
CA ALA A 15 6.94 -58.22 -19.73
C ALA A 15 8.10 -58.93 -19.03
N SER A 16 9.02 -58.16 -18.43
CA SER A 16 9.95 -58.65 -17.42
C SER A 16 9.55 -58.06 -16.07
N GLN A 17 9.02 -58.93 -15.22
CA GLN A 17 8.52 -58.66 -13.89
C GLN A 17 9.71 -58.64 -12.90
N THR A 18 10.21 -57.44 -12.58
CA THR A 18 11.25 -57.27 -11.56
C THR A 18 10.59 -57.10 -10.20
N TYR A 19 10.68 -58.14 -9.37
CA TYR A 19 10.23 -58.15 -7.98
C TYR A 19 10.97 -57.10 -7.16
N ALA A 20 10.22 -56.18 -6.56
CA ALA A 20 10.71 -55.23 -5.58
C ALA A 20 11.12 -55.98 -4.29
N ARG A 21 12.38 -55.85 -3.88
CA ARG A 21 12.81 -56.16 -2.52
C ARG A 21 12.76 -54.87 -1.71
N VAL A 22 11.65 -54.67 -1.01
CA VAL A 22 11.48 -53.56 -0.06
C VAL A 22 12.31 -53.88 1.18
N VAL A 23 13.37 -53.11 1.42
CA VAL A 23 14.09 -53.07 2.70
C VAL A 23 13.28 -52.19 3.65
N PRO A 24 12.69 -52.70 4.74
CA PRO A 24 11.99 -51.88 5.70
C PRO A 24 13.03 -51.29 6.65
N GLY A 25 13.31 -49.99 6.55
CA GLY A 25 14.21 -49.36 7.52
C GLY A 25 14.67 -47.94 7.24
N ALA A 26 14.45 -47.40 6.04
CA ALA A 26 14.93 -46.06 5.69
C ALA A 26 13.81 -45.00 5.56
N GLY A 27 12.57 -45.32 5.97
CA GLY A 27 11.42 -44.45 5.73
C GLY A 27 11.22 -43.33 6.76
N VAL A 28 11.65 -43.53 8.01
CA VAL A 28 11.31 -42.58 9.09
C VAL A 28 12.26 -41.38 9.12
N GLY A 29 13.55 -41.59 8.84
CA GLY A 29 14.54 -40.50 8.84
C GLY A 29 14.42 -39.55 7.65
N ILE A 30 14.08 -40.07 6.47
CA ILE A 30 14.01 -39.27 5.23
C ILE A 30 12.70 -38.47 5.15
N MET A 31 11.58 -39.01 5.65
CA MET A 31 10.29 -38.29 5.71
C MET A 31 10.31 -37.10 6.67
N LEU A 32 11.06 -37.19 7.78
CA LEU A 32 11.20 -36.09 8.75
C LEU A 32 12.08 -34.95 8.21
N PHE A 33 13.11 -35.26 7.40
CA PHE A 33 13.90 -34.23 6.72
C PHE A 33 13.15 -33.58 5.55
N ALA A 34 12.39 -34.34 4.75
CA ALA A 34 11.64 -33.78 3.63
C ALA A 34 10.45 -32.89 4.08
N MET A 35 9.78 -33.23 5.20
CA MET A 35 8.72 -32.37 5.75
C MET A 35 9.24 -31.09 6.41
N THR A 36 10.46 -31.08 6.96
CA THR A 36 11.03 -29.88 7.60
C THR A 36 11.63 -28.89 6.61
N LEU A 37 12.11 -29.35 5.44
CA LEU A 37 12.59 -28.46 4.38
C LEU A 37 11.46 -27.74 3.61
N SER A 38 10.26 -28.32 3.54
CA SER A 38 9.13 -27.70 2.83
C SER A 38 8.52 -26.50 3.58
N SER A 39 8.58 -26.50 4.92
CA SER A 39 8.04 -25.40 5.74
C SER A 39 8.92 -24.14 5.74
N ILE A 40 10.20 -24.23 5.39
CA ILE A 40 11.12 -23.08 5.44
C ILE A 40 10.99 -22.18 4.18
N VAL A 41 10.55 -22.73 3.04
CA VAL A 41 10.44 -21.96 1.79
C VAL A 41 9.24 -20.99 1.77
N LEU A 42 8.21 -21.24 2.57
CA LEU A 42 6.99 -20.42 2.59
C LEU A 42 7.07 -19.15 3.47
N LEU A 43 8.13 -18.97 4.27
CA LEU A 43 8.27 -17.82 5.18
C LEU A 43 9.08 -16.63 4.60
N ALA A 44 9.67 -16.75 3.42
CA ALA A 44 10.64 -15.77 2.93
C ALA A 44 10.07 -14.54 2.20
N ILE A 45 8.74 -14.37 2.07
CA ILE A 45 8.15 -13.30 1.22
C ILE A 45 7.62 -12.08 2.04
N LYS A 46 7.70 -12.10 3.38
CA LYS A 46 7.02 -11.08 4.22
C LYS A 46 7.92 -9.97 4.78
N ALA A 47 9.10 -9.72 4.23
CA ALA A 47 10.02 -8.75 4.81
C ALA A 47 10.74 -7.89 3.76
N SER A 48 10.04 -6.99 3.08
CA SER A 48 10.66 -5.88 2.33
C SER A 48 9.69 -4.72 2.15
N GLY A 49 9.21 -4.18 3.26
CA GLY A 49 8.47 -2.92 3.30
C GLY A 49 8.97 -2.09 4.46
N ALA A 50 10.27 -1.81 4.51
CA ALA A 50 10.76 -0.76 5.40
C ALA A 50 10.15 0.55 4.88
N GLU A 51 9.18 1.10 5.60
CA GLU A 51 8.65 2.42 5.32
C GLU A 51 9.85 3.38 5.37
N ALA A 52 10.13 4.05 4.25
CA ALA A 52 11.21 5.00 4.20
C ALA A 52 11.02 6.03 5.33
N PRO A 53 12.09 6.45 6.03
CA PRO A 53 11.95 7.43 7.10
C PRO A 53 11.17 8.64 6.61
N LYS A 54 10.00 8.89 7.20
CA LYS A 54 9.20 10.07 6.86
C LYS A 54 10.06 11.31 7.13
N ALA A 55 10.10 12.22 6.17
CA ALA A 55 10.75 13.50 6.37
C ALA A 55 10.13 14.19 7.60
N ARG A 56 10.97 14.79 8.44
CA ARG A 56 10.48 15.49 9.63
C ARG A 56 9.70 16.73 9.20
N ILE A 57 8.39 16.72 9.44
CA ILE A 57 7.54 17.88 9.25
C ILE A 57 7.76 18.85 10.41
N VAL A 58 7.76 20.15 10.11
CA VAL A 58 7.95 21.24 11.09
C VAL A 58 6.89 22.32 10.88
N GLY A 59 6.74 23.21 11.87
CA GLY A 59 5.75 24.27 11.85
C GLY A 59 4.35 23.78 12.25
N LEU A 60 3.30 24.43 11.75
CA LEU A 60 1.91 24.13 12.10
C LEU A 60 1.49 22.68 11.79
N GLY A 61 2.12 22.04 10.81
CA GLY A 61 1.87 20.63 10.50
C GLY A 61 2.31 19.62 11.56
N ALA A 62 3.21 20.02 12.46
CA ALA A 62 3.73 19.17 13.52
C ALA A 62 2.98 19.35 14.84
N THR A 63 1.93 20.19 14.89
CA THR A 63 1.05 20.26 16.06
C THR A 63 0.14 19.05 16.05
N SER A 64 -0.22 18.53 17.23
CA SER A 64 -1.21 17.46 17.29
C SER A 64 -2.58 17.98 16.87
N CYS A 65 -3.44 17.10 16.38
CA CYS A 65 -4.82 17.43 16.08
C CYS A 65 -5.57 17.98 17.30
N GLN A 66 -5.25 17.51 18.51
CA GLN A 66 -5.77 18.11 19.74
C GLN A 66 -5.35 19.59 19.86
N GLN A 67 -4.05 19.87 19.72
CA GLN A 67 -3.53 21.23 19.83
C GLN A 67 -4.11 22.15 18.75
N PHE A 68 -4.25 21.68 17.52
CA PHE A 68 -4.93 22.41 16.45
C PHE A 68 -6.35 22.83 16.86
N ASN A 69 -7.15 21.91 17.41
CA ASN A 69 -8.51 22.21 17.85
C ASN A 69 -8.53 23.21 19.02
N ASP A 70 -7.61 23.08 19.97
CA ASP A 70 -7.49 24.01 21.09
C ASP A 70 -7.05 25.42 20.63
N ASP A 71 -6.11 25.48 19.66
CA ASP A 71 -5.62 26.71 19.06
C ASP A 71 -6.73 27.48 18.36
N ILE A 72 -7.49 26.83 17.48
CA ILE A 72 -8.56 27.51 16.72
C ILE A 72 -9.76 27.86 17.59
N LYS A 73 -9.97 27.12 18.69
CA LYS A 73 -11.01 27.43 19.67
C LYS A 73 -10.64 28.67 20.49
N SER A 74 -9.38 28.78 20.91
CA SER A 74 -8.88 29.93 21.68
C SER A 74 -8.67 31.18 20.81
N ASN A 75 -8.25 30.99 19.56
CA ASN A 75 -8.04 32.06 18.59
C ASN A 75 -8.52 31.64 17.19
N PRO A 76 -9.78 31.94 16.82
CA PRO A 76 -10.33 31.57 15.51
C PRO A 76 -9.57 32.14 14.30
N ALA A 77 -8.73 33.16 14.48
CA ALA A 77 -7.90 33.69 13.39
C ALA A 77 -6.84 32.68 12.92
N LEU A 78 -6.36 31.78 13.79
CA LEU A 78 -5.35 30.77 13.47
C LEU A 78 -5.83 29.75 12.42
N ARG A 79 -7.15 29.61 12.22
CA ARG A 79 -7.71 28.79 11.13
C ARG A 79 -7.09 29.14 9.78
N ARG A 80 -6.87 30.43 9.51
CA ARG A 80 -6.31 30.90 8.25
C ARG A 80 -4.85 30.47 8.09
N ASP A 81 -4.08 30.52 9.16
CA ASP A 81 -2.66 30.16 9.14
C ASP A 81 -2.48 28.64 8.98
N TYR A 82 -3.29 27.85 9.69
CA TYR A 82 -3.35 26.40 9.54
C TYR A 82 -3.77 25.99 8.12
N LEU A 83 -4.79 26.63 7.54
CA LEU A 83 -5.20 26.38 6.17
C LEU A 83 -4.14 26.77 5.15
N ALA A 84 -3.52 27.95 5.29
CA ALA A 84 -2.47 28.40 4.39
C ALA A 84 -1.28 27.42 4.40
N TRP A 85 -0.89 26.95 5.59
CA TRP A 85 0.12 25.91 5.73
C TRP A 85 -0.30 24.60 5.06
N ALA A 86 -1.55 24.14 5.28
CA ALA A 86 -2.07 22.91 4.69
C ALA A 86 -2.08 22.95 3.15
N GLN A 87 -2.48 24.07 2.55
CA GLN A 87 -2.46 24.27 1.09
C GLN A 87 -1.04 24.20 0.54
N GLY A 88 -0.08 24.84 1.21
CA GLY A 88 1.34 24.76 0.85
C GLY A 88 1.89 23.34 0.96
N PHE A 89 1.55 22.62 2.02
CA PHE A 89 1.94 21.23 2.22
C PHE A 89 1.40 20.31 1.11
N MET A 90 0.10 20.40 0.80
CA MET A 90 -0.51 19.63 -0.30
C MET A 90 0.09 19.97 -1.67
N SER A 91 0.41 21.24 -1.92
CA SER A 91 1.12 21.65 -3.13
C SER A 91 2.51 21.00 -3.21
N GLY A 92 3.24 20.96 -2.08
CA GLY A 92 4.50 20.23 -1.96
C GLY A 92 4.37 18.74 -2.25
N ILE A 93 3.29 18.09 -1.80
CA ILE A 93 2.99 16.69 -2.15
C ILE A 93 2.92 16.54 -3.66
N ILE A 94 2.08 17.33 -4.36
CA ILE A 94 1.94 17.24 -5.83
C ILE A 94 3.29 17.43 -6.52
N LEU A 95 4.06 18.45 -6.14
CA LEU A 95 5.35 18.75 -6.76
C LEU A 95 6.40 17.65 -6.57
N SER A 96 6.29 16.86 -5.48
CA SER A 96 7.19 15.75 -5.20
C SER A 96 6.83 14.44 -5.92
N ARG A 97 5.63 14.35 -6.51
CA ARG A 97 5.16 13.14 -7.17
C ARG A 97 5.87 12.93 -8.52
N PRO A 98 6.03 11.67 -8.97
CA PRO A 98 6.47 11.38 -10.33
C PRO A 98 5.52 12.00 -11.38
N PRO A 99 6.04 12.32 -12.59
CA PRO A 99 5.20 12.79 -13.69
C PRO A 99 4.01 11.86 -13.96
N GLY A 100 2.84 12.44 -14.24
CA GLY A 100 1.60 11.72 -14.51
C GLY A 100 0.82 11.27 -13.25
N VAL A 101 1.42 11.34 -12.06
CA VAL A 101 0.71 11.06 -10.80
C VAL A 101 0.09 12.35 -10.27
N ASP A 102 -1.22 12.30 -9.98
CA ASP A 102 -2.00 13.45 -9.48
C ASP A 102 -1.89 14.70 -10.37
N GLN A 103 -1.55 14.49 -11.66
CA GLN A 103 -1.45 15.55 -12.66
C GLN A 103 -2.84 16.14 -12.93
N GLY A 104 -2.94 17.46 -12.82
CA GLY A 104 -4.22 18.16 -12.97
C GLY A 104 -5.16 18.00 -11.78
N LEU A 105 -4.71 17.41 -10.66
CA LEU A 105 -5.48 17.43 -9.42
C LEU A 105 -5.70 18.88 -8.98
N ASP A 106 -6.97 19.27 -8.90
CA ASP A 106 -7.36 20.54 -8.33
C ASP A 106 -7.41 20.44 -6.80
N LEU A 107 -6.59 21.25 -6.12
CA LEU A 107 -6.59 21.36 -4.66
C LEU A 107 -7.65 22.34 -4.13
N ALA A 108 -8.29 23.11 -5.01
CA ALA A 108 -9.35 24.06 -4.68
C ALA A 108 -10.58 23.88 -5.58
N PRO A 109 -11.14 22.66 -5.71
CA PRO A 109 -12.29 22.41 -6.55
C PRO A 109 -13.51 23.15 -6.00
N LYS A 110 -14.35 23.68 -6.90
CA LYS A 110 -15.59 24.39 -6.50
C LYS A 110 -16.57 23.52 -5.72
N THR A 111 -16.52 22.20 -5.91
CA THR A 111 -17.36 21.22 -5.20
C THR A 111 -16.89 20.95 -3.77
N PHE A 112 -15.64 21.30 -3.44
CA PHE A 112 -15.05 21.12 -2.13
C PHE A 112 -14.13 22.30 -1.79
N ASP A 113 -14.78 23.43 -1.56
CA ASP A 113 -14.14 24.73 -1.34
C ASP A 113 -13.30 24.78 -0.05
N LEU A 114 -12.54 25.87 0.12
CA LEU A 114 -11.61 26.00 1.24
C LEU A 114 -12.30 25.94 2.62
N ILE A 115 -13.55 26.38 2.73
CA ILE A 115 -14.33 26.29 3.97
C ILE A 115 -14.70 24.84 4.26
N SER A 116 -15.13 24.09 3.24
CA SER A 116 -15.41 22.65 3.36
C SER A 116 -14.14 21.86 3.73
N GLN A 117 -12.99 22.26 3.19
CA GLN A 117 -11.69 21.70 3.56
C GLN A 117 -11.34 21.99 5.02
N LEU A 118 -11.59 23.21 5.51
CA LEU A 118 -11.41 23.54 6.93
C LEU A 118 -12.30 22.67 7.82
N HIS A 119 -13.60 22.59 7.53
CA HIS A 119 -14.53 21.78 8.30
C HIS A 119 -14.11 20.31 8.30
N PHE A 120 -13.61 19.79 7.17
CA PHE A 120 -13.05 18.44 7.13
C PHE A 120 -11.88 18.27 8.11
N LEU A 121 -10.95 19.22 8.18
CA LEU A 121 -9.81 19.16 9.10
C LEU A 121 -10.24 19.25 10.55
N GLU A 122 -11.15 20.16 10.89
CA GLU A 122 -11.75 20.28 12.23
C GLU A 122 -12.42 18.98 12.67
N ASP A 123 -13.26 18.41 11.81
CA ASP A 123 -13.96 17.14 12.04
C ASP A 123 -12.99 15.95 12.14
N HIS A 124 -11.97 15.91 11.29
CA HIS A 124 -10.97 14.84 11.30
C HIS A 124 -10.18 14.87 12.60
N CYS A 125 -9.69 16.05 13.01
CA CYS A 125 -8.93 16.21 14.24
C CYS A 125 -9.78 16.04 15.50
N ALA A 126 -11.07 16.40 15.47
CA ALA A 126 -11.98 16.14 16.58
C ALA A 126 -12.16 14.63 16.87
N ARG A 127 -12.10 13.79 15.84
CA ARG A 127 -12.19 12.32 15.98
C ARG A 127 -10.84 11.64 16.22
N ASN A 128 -9.74 12.28 15.84
CA ASN A 128 -8.40 11.72 15.90
C ASN A 128 -7.47 12.74 16.55
N THR A 129 -7.38 12.72 17.88
CA THR A 129 -6.69 13.79 18.63
C THR A 129 -5.18 13.62 18.70
N ALA A 130 -4.68 12.37 18.61
CA ALA A 130 -3.28 12.04 18.77
C ALA A 130 -2.38 12.30 17.55
N PRO A 131 -2.81 12.07 16.29
CA PRO A 131 -1.97 12.33 15.11
C PRO A 131 -1.59 13.80 14.96
N ASP A 132 -0.56 14.04 14.16
CA ASP A 132 -0.16 15.41 13.80
C ASP A 132 -1.16 16.01 12.81
N PHE A 133 -1.26 17.33 12.78
CA PHE A 133 -2.13 18.05 11.85
C PHE A 133 -1.78 17.73 10.40
N SER A 134 -0.49 17.51 10.09
CA SER A 134 -0.05 17.07 8.76
C SER A 134 -0.66 15.73 8.33
N ASP A 135 -0.91 14.79 9.24
CA ASP A 135 -1.60 13.53 8.93
C ASP A 135 -3.08 13.79 8.55
N ALA A 136 -3.74 14.74 9.22
CA ALA A 136 -5.10 15.16 8.86
C ALA A 136 -5.12 15.85 7.48
N VAL A 137 -4.10 16.65 7.16
CA VAL A 137 -3.94 17.26 5.84
C VAL A 137 -3.67 16.21 4.76
N GLU A 138 -2.91 15.15 5.05
CA GLU A 138 -2.78 14.01 4.13
C GLU A 138 -4.12 13.29 3.89
N ALA A 139 -4.96 13.18 4.92
CA ALA A 139 -6.32 12.64 4.77
C ALA A 139 -7.19 13.54 3.89
N LEU A 140 -7.08 14.86 4.04
CA LEU A 140 -7.74 15.84 3.18
C LEU A 140 -7.27 15.71 1.73
N TYR A 141 -5.96 15.63 1.52
CA TYR A 141 -5.38 15.41 0.19
C TYR A 141 -5.94 14.16 -0.49
N LYS A 142 -6.04 13.04 0.25
CA LYS A 142 -6.65 11.80 -0.25
C LYS A 142 -8.12 12.00 -0.62
N ARG A 143 -8.88 12.78 0.15
CA ARG A 143 -10.29 13.11 -0.15
C ARG A 143 -10.42 13.95 -1.43
N LEU A 144 -9.55 14.94 -1.64
CA LEU A 144 -9.53 15.79 -2.84
C LEU A 144 -9.20 14.99 -4.11
N ARG A 145 -8.34 13.97 -4.01
CA ARG A 145 -8.08 13.02 -5.12
C ARG A 145 -9.31 12.24 -5.56
N LEU A 146 -10.35 12.16 -4.73
CA LEU A 146 -11.63 11.55 -5.08
C LEU A 146 -12.59 12.56 -5.72
N GLU A 147 -12.45 13.85 -5.40
CA GLU A 147 -13.23 14.92 -6.05
C GLU A 147 -12.85 15.07 -7.53
N GLY A 148 -11.56 15.09 -7.86
CA GLY A 148 -11.09 15.28 -9.25
C GLY A 148 -11.35 14.12 -10.22
N LYS A 149 -12.07 13.07 -9.80
CA LYS A 149 -12.43 11.91 -10.64
C LYS A 149 -13.85 11.97 -11.21
N THR A 150 -14.60 13.01 -10.87
CA THR A 150 -15.93 13.29 -11.43
C THR A 150 -15.81 14.09 -12.71
#